data_AF-A0A814LPG3-F1
#
_entry.id   AF-A0A814LPG3-F1
#
_cell.length_a   1.000
_cell.length_b   1.000
_cell.length_c   1.000
_cell.angle_alpha   90.00
_cell.angle_beta   90.00
_cell.angle_gamma   90.00
#
_symmetry.space_group_name_H-M   'P 1'
#
loop_
_entity.id
_entity.type
_entity.pdbx_description
1 polymer ?
#
loop_
_entity_poly.entity_id
_entity_poly.type
_entity_poly.pdbx_seq_one_letter_code
_entity_poly.pdbx_strand_id
1 'polypeptide(L)'
;MYSYPIVKNVTLSLSNISNEIYEVINEIRPDWNSSNTRLVPFTEGITNAILAIFDNRTFDDQSNGLIIKLFGAHTELFIDRQSEINAMVKLSQYGVLSQHVLIQFNNGIIYEFTRGEACSREDVTKENISKLIAIKLAQFHSIPVEKYEKPYIISLIRRFIELISENEEQKKEISSIISDIDTIEEVILPKLVPNGELGKDLVYCHNDLLVKNIIYDKKSETISFIDFEYTRLNYYLFDIANHFVEYAGVDDADFNLYPTHDEQKRWLKIYFDERQMNKQIINDDLCYIIDKFSALAHLMWGLWALVQSGLSQIDFDYLNYAKEMSSSNVNICDDNKLLSEKVGYYLEEIVLKMMNEKQLITIGLSGGSLIDLLVSIVPYLQFPWSRIRFFFLDERFVPFTSDESTYGNYQSKLFRQLPITEKNIIKIDPTLKSVEECALDYQNKLQQLFIQPDNSFDIVLLGMGPDGHTASLFPNHPVLNINNGLVTYVKDSPKPPPERVTLTLNTINEAKYKIAVITGETKSTVVKQIIEDKNRTYPIGQLENLIWYLDKAAASKLEII
;
A
#
# COMPACT_ATOMS: atom_id res chain seq x y z
N MET A 1 -5.47 26.74 34.25
CA MET A 1 -5.20 27.80 33.26
C MET A 1 -3.82 27.48 32.71
N TYR A 2 -3.73 26.60 31.72
CA TYR A 2 -2.44 26.13 31.20
C TYR A 2 -1.91 27.16 30.21
N SER A 3 -0.74 27.72 30.54
CA SER A 3 -0.08 28.80 29.82
C SER A 3 0.58 28.29 28.54
N TYR A 4 0.63 29.13 27.50
CA TYR A 4 1.52 28.95 26.36
C TYR A 4 2.99 28.75 26.82
N PRO A 5 3.82 28.06 26.03
CA PRO A 5 5.21 27.80 26.39
C PRO A 5 6.01 29.10 26.55
N ILE A 6 7.05 29.03 27.38
CA ILE A 6 8.02 30.10 27.53
C ILE A 6 8.85 30.16 26.24
N VAL A 7 8.87 31.31 25.56
CA VAL A 7 9.65 31.48 24.33
C VAL A 7 11.04 32.01 24.68
N LYS A 8 12.08 31.29 24.26
CA LYS A 8 13.49 31.68 24.44
C LYS A 8 14.18 31.84 23.09
N ASN A 9 14.79 33.00 22.87
CA ASN A 9 15.58 33.29 21.66
C ASN A 9 16.98 32.69 21.77
N VAL A 10 17.06 31.36 21.80
CA VAL A 10 18.31 30.59 21.90
C VAL A 10 18.29 29.47 20.87
N THR A 11 19.47 29.10 20.39
CA THR A 11 19.66 27.95 19.48
C THR A 11 20.57 26.97 20.19
N LEU A 12 20.12 25.72 20.31
CA LEU A 12 20.87 24.67 20.99
C LEU A 12 21.64 23.80 19.99
N SER A 13 22.86 23.39 20.35
CA SER A 13 23.65 22.43 19.58
C SER A 13 23.76 21.08 20.29
N LEU A 14 23.58 19.98 19.55
CA LEU A 14 23.84 18.63 20.07
C LEU A 14 25.25 18.48 20.65
N SER A 15 26.25 19.14 20.05
CA SER A 15 27.64 19.04 20.50
C SER A 15 27.90 19.70 21.86
N ASN A 16 27.01 20.60 22.31
CA ASN A 16 27.17 21.37 23.55
C ASN A 16 25.92 21.35 24.44
N ILE A 17 24.97 20.47 24.13
CA ILE A 17 23.65 20.40 24.79
C ILE A 17 23.78 20.19 26.30
N SER A 18 24.81 19.47 26.75
CA SER A 18 25.07 19.20 28.16
C SER A 18 25.40 20.44 28.99
N ASN A 19 25.77 21.56 28.36
CA ASN A 19 26.07 22.81 29.05
C ASN A 19 24.93 23.82 28.86
N GLU A 20 24.45 23.97 27.62
CA GLU A 20 23.46 24.99 27.26
C GLU A 20 22.08 24.71 27.86
N ILE A 21 21.72 23.43 28.04
CA ILE A 21 20.36 23.07 28.46
C ILE A 21 19.96 23.62 29.82
N TYR A 22 20.90 23.72 30.77
CA TYR A 22 20.58 24.17 32.14
C TYR A 22 20.19 25.65 32.19
N GLU A 23 20.77 26.49 31.33
CA GLU A 23 20.35 27.90 31.20
C GLU A 23 18.93 28.01 30.64
N VAL A 24 18.58 27.10 29.72
CA VAL A 24 17.26 27.04 29.12
C VAL A 24 16.21 26.57 30.13
N ILE A 25 16.47 25.49 30.88
CA ILE A 25 15.47 24.92 31.79
C ILE A 25 15.44 25.56 33.19
N ASN A 26 16.38 26.45 33.54
CA ASN A 26 16.49 27.04 34.88
C ASN A 26 15.17 27.67 35.40
N GLU A 27 14.34 28.21 34.51
CA GLU A 27 13.06 28.83 34.87
C GLU A 27 11.98 27.81 35.28
N ILE A 28 12.04 26.61 34.70
CA ILE A 28 11.08 25.51 34.97
C ILE A 28 11.64 24.46 35.94
N ARG A 29 12.97 24.39 36.09
CA ARG A 29 13.73 23.44 36.91
C ARG A 29 15.01 24.11 37.46
N PRO A 30 14.92 25.07 38.39
CA PRO A 30 16.08 25.82 38.90
C PRO A 30 17.09 24.97 39.67
N ASP A 31 16.64 23.85 40.26
CA ASP A 31 17.50 22.96 41.05
C ASP A 31 18.25 21.93 40.20
N TRP A 32 18.04 21.90 38.88
CA TRP A 32 18.63 20.91 37.97
C TRP A 32 19.98 21.38 37.43
N ASN A 33 20.99 20.51 37.49
CA ASN A 33 22.34 20.74 36.97
C ASN A 33 23.01 19.42 36.57
N SER A 34 24.23 19.51 36.02
CA SER A 34 24.96 18.34 35.50
C SER A 34 25.33 17.29 36.56
N SER A 35 25.35 17.65 37.84
CA SER A 35 25.68 16.70 38.92
C SER A 35 24.49 15.88 39.41
N ASN A 36 23.26 16.38 39.21
CA ASN A 36 22.04 15.76 39.74
C ASN A 36 21.03 15.37 38.66
N THR A 37 21.38 15.49 37.39
CA THR A 37 20.55 15.03 36.27
C THR A 37 21.30 14.08 35.35
N ARG A 38 20.55 13.42 34.48
CA ARG A 38 21.07 12.52 33.45
C ARG A 38 20.39 12.84 32.12
N LEU A 39 21.22 13.12 31.11
CA LEU A 39 20.79 13.20 29.72
C LEU A 39 20.81 11.80 29.09
N VAL A 40 19.75 11.47 28.36
CA VAL A 40 19.55 10.18 27.69
C VAL A 40 19.17 10.47 26.23
N PRO A 41 20.03 10.16 25.24
CA PRO A 41 19.67 10.30 23.84
C PRO A 41 18.70 9.20 23.42
N PHE A 42 17.74 9.54 22.57
CA PHE A 42 16.85 8.59 21.89
C PHE A 42 17.27 8.52 20.41
N THR A 43 17.53 7.31 19.91
CA THR A 43 18.11 7.06 18.58
C THR A 43 17.07 6.66 17.53
N GLU A 44 15.78 6.69 17.85
CA GLU A 44 14.74 6.03 17.05
C GLU A 44 13.99 6.95 16.07
N GLY A 45 14.27 8.26 16.05
CA GLY A 45 13.65 9.20 15.12
C GLY A 45 14.50 9.46 13.89
N ILE A 46 13.91 9.36 12.69
CA ILE A 46 14.57 9.64 11.40
C ILE A 46 14.66 11.17 11.17
N THR A 47 13.67 11.91 11.66
CA THR A 47 13.46 13.33 11.32
C THR A 47 14.04 14.31 12.34
N ASN A 48 14.19 13.92 13.62
CA ASN A 48 14.53 14.84 14.71
C ASN A 48 15.53 14.23 15.68
N ALA A 49 16.35 15.07 16.33
CA ALA A 49 17.20 14.62 17.43
C ALA A 49 16.48 14.80 18.78
N ILE A 50 16.31 13.71 19.51
CA ILE A 50 15.52 13.67 20.74
C ILE A 50 16.41 13.26 21.91
N LEU A 51 16.39 14.04 22.99
CA LEU A 51 17.02 13.70 24.26
C LEU A 51 16.00 13.81 25.39
N ALA A 52 16.08 12.94 26.39
CA ALA A 52 15.44 13.18 27.66
C ALA A 52 16.46 13.65 28.70
N ILE A 53 15.99 14.48 29.63
CA ILE A 53 16.71 14.83 30.86
C ILE A 53 15.88 14.42 32.06
N PHE A 54 16.51 13.67 32.97
CA PHE A 54 15.89 13.18 34.20
C PHE A 54 16.66 13.64 35.43
N ASP A 55 15.96 13.84 36.53
CA ASP A 55 16.56 14.08 37.84
C ASP A 55 17.01 12.75 38.48
N ASN A 56 18.30 12.62 38.78
CA ASN A 56 18.87 11.41 39.39
C ASN A 56 18.24 11.09 40.75
N ARG A 57 17.67 12.09 41.44
CA ARG A 57 17.02 11.91 42.75
C ARG A 57 15.65 11.22 42.65
N THR A 58 15.01 11.28 41.47
CA THR A 58 13.65 10.74 41.23
C THR A 58 13.59 9.82 40.02
N PHE A 59 14.75 9.35 39.55
CA PHE A 59 14.90 8.62 38.30
C PHE A 59 13.98 7.39 38.20
N ASP A 60 13.78 6.68 39.31
CA ASP A 60 12.97 5.46 39.35
C ASP A 60 11.48 5.68 39.07
N ASP A 61 10.96 6.90 39.28
CA ASP A 61 9.56 7.21 38.98
C ASP A 61 9.37 7.78 37.56
N GLN A 62 10.44 8.31 36.96
CA GLN A 62 10.47 8.97 35.64
C GLN A 62 9.42 10.09 35.43
N SER A 63 8.63 10.42 36.46
CA SER A 63 7.46 11.29 36.41
C SER A 63 7.77 12.76 36.14
N ASN A 64 9.03 13.17 36.34
CA ASN A 64 9.46 14.56 36.21
C ASN A 64 10.42 14.80 35.03
N GLY A 65 10.62 13.81 34.15
CA GLY A 65 11.52 13.92 33.00
C GLY A 65 11.07 14.99 32.01
N LEU A 66 12.02 15.56 31.27
CA LEU A 66 11.74 16.46 30.15
C LEU A 66 12.30 15.87 28.85
N ILE A 67 11.56 16.01 27.77
CA ILE A 67 12.03 15.78 26.41
C ILE A 67 12.54 17.08 25.82
N ILE A 68 13.69 17.01 25.16
CA ILE A 68 14.33 18.04 24.36
C ILE A 68 14.26 17.55 22.92
N LYS A 69 13.35 18.12 22.12
CA LYS A 69 13.23 17.83 20.69
C LYS A 69 13.92 18.94 19.92
N LEU A 70 15.02 18.60 19.25
CA LEU A 70 15.69 19.47 18.29
C LEU A 70 15.17 19.13 16.90
N PHE A 71 14.67 20.14 16.18
CA PHE A 71 14.12 19.95 14.84
C PHE A 71 15.23 19.57 13.85
N GLY A 72 14.99 18.54 13.04
CA GLY A 72 15.96 18.14 12.01
C GLY A 72 16.08 19.15 10.88
N ALA A 73 17.24 19.17 10.22
CA ALA A 73 17.50 20.02 9.08
C ALA A 73 16.59 19.66 7.89
N HIS A 74 16.11 20.68 7.15
CA HIS A 74 15.29 20.56 5.94
C HIS A 74 13.85 20.05 6.15
N THR A 75 13.47 19.74 7.38
CA THR A 75 12.11 19.28 7.74
C THR A 75 11.10 20.43 7.74
N GLU A 76 11.59 21.67 7.90
CA GLU A 76 10.82 22.90 7.74
C GLU A 76 10.22 23.06 6.34
N LEU A 77 10.68 22.29 5.35
CA LEU A 77 10.13 22.31 3.99
C LEU A 77 8.70 21.79 3.94
N PHE A 78 8.27 20.95 4.88
CA PHE A 78 6.93 20.35 4.89
C PHE A 78 6.30 20.22 6.29
N ILE A 79 7.05 20.48 7.36
CA ILE A 79 6.53 20.47 8.74
C ILE A 79 6.35 21.90 9.25
N ASP A 80 5.12 22.22 9.70
CA ASP A 80 4.79 23.48 10.35
C ASP A 80 4.93 23.35 11.87
N ARG A 81 6.08 23.77 12.38
CA ARG A 81 6.43 23.71 13.80
C ARG A 81 5.50 24.52 14.70
N GLN A 82 4.94 25.61 14.21
CA GLN A 82 4.01 26.41 15.02
C GLN A 82 2.67 25.69 15.15
N SER A 83 2.23 25.01 14.09
CA SER A 83 1.03 24.16 14.14
C SER A 83 1.21 22.96 15.07
N GLU A 84 2.37 22.29 15.06
CA GLU A 84 2.72 21.22 16.00
C GLU A 84 2.57 21.69 17.46
N ILE A 85 3.19 22.81 17.82
CA ILE A 85 3.13 23.38 19.17
C ILE A 85 1.69 23.76 19.56
N ASN A 86 0.96 24.41 18.66
CA ASN A 86 -0.42 24.83 18.91
C ASN A 86 -1.33 23.62 19.13
N ALA A 87 -1.14 22.54 18.37
CA ALA A 87 -1.87 21.31 18.54
C ALA A 87 -1.59 20.67 19.90
N MET A 88 -0.32 20.52 20.29
CA MET A 88 0.06 19.98 21.60
C MET A 88 -0.54 20.78 22.75
N VAL A 89 -0.43 22.11 22.72
CA VAL A 89 -1.01 23.01 23.75
C VAL A 89 -2.52 22.84 23.83
N LYS A 90 -3.20 22.74 22.68
CA LYS A 90 -4.65 22.54 22.66
C LYS A 90 -5.03 21.18 23.23
N LEU A 91 -4.36 20.10 22.80
CA LEU A 91 -4.62 18.75 23.30
C LEU A 91 -4.39 18.63 24.81
N SER A 92 -3.38 19.32 25.35
CA SER A 92 -3.12 19.32 26.79
C SER A 92 -4.16 20.14 27.58
N GLN A 93 -4.64 21.27 27.03
CA GLN A 93 -5.70 22.08 27.64
C GLN A 93 -7.02 21.32 27.81
N TYR A 94 -7.33 20.42 26.88
CA TYR A 94 -8.50 19.56 26.94
C TYR A 94 -8.25 18.24 27.70
N GLY A 95 -7.04 18.03 28.24
CA GLY A 95 -6.69 16.85 29.03
C GLY A 95 -6.53 15.56 28.23
N VAL A 96 -6.47 15.64 26.90
CA VAL A 96 -6.20 14.47 26.04
C VAL A 96 -4.72 14.10 26.12
N LEU A 97 -3.85 15.10 26.18
CA LEU A 97 -2.40 14.90 26.23
C LEU A 97 -1.91 15.29 27.63
N SER A 98 -1.15 14.40 28.28
CA SER A 98 -0.61 14.65 29.62
C SER A 98 0.61 15.57 29.62
N GLN A 99 1.36 15.60 28.51
CA GLN A 99 2.57 16.38 28.34
C GLN A 99 2.24 17.86 28.06
N HIS A 100 2.90 18.76 28.77
CA HIS A 100 2.82 20.17 28.48
C HIS A 100 4.07 20.62 27.71
N VAL A 101 3.88 21.42 26.67
CA VAL A 101 5.00 22.15 26.04
C VAL A 101 5.39 23.27 26.99
N LEU A 102 6.62 23.20 27.52
CA LEU A 102 7.10 24.10 28.56
C LEU A 102 7.91 25.25 27.98
N ILE A 103 8.80 24.96 27.03
CA ILE A 103 9.70 25.95 26.41
C ILE A 103 9.73 25.75 24.91
N GLN A 104 9.66 26.85 24.16
CA GLN A 104 9.96 26.91 22.73
C GLN A 104 11.25 27.71 22.53
N PHE A 105 12.14 27.21 21.68
CA PHE A 105 13.38 27.89 21.30
C PHE A 105 13.58 27.82 19.78
N ASN A 106 14.62 28.50 19.24
CA ASN A 106 14.72 28.76 17.80
C ASN A 106 14.71 27.50 16.93
N ASN A 107 15.29 26.40 17.44
CA ASN A 107 15.44 25.14 16.72
C ASN A 107 14.84 23.93 17.47
N GLY A 108 13.83 24.15 18.32
CA GLY A 108 13.19 23.05 19.03
C GLY A 108 12.23 23.43 20.14
N ILE A 109 11.80 22.40 20.86
CA ILE A 109 10.87 22.51 21.99
C ILE A 109 11.31 21.62 23.16
N ILE A 110 10.92 22.03 24.37
CA ILE A 110 11.01 21.22 25.58
C ILE A 110 9.61 20.96 26.11
N TYR A 111 9.28 19.69 26.32
CA TYR A 111 8.00 19.25 26.86
C TYR A 111 8.18 18.12 27.86
N GLU A 112 7.12 17.79 28.60
CA GLU A 112 7.18 16.76 29.64
C GLU A 112 7.36 15.35 29.05
N PHE A 113 8.13 14.51 29.74
CA PHE A 113 8.32 13.12 29.37
C PHE A 113 7.05 12.29 29.61
N THR A 114 6.78 11.34 28.70
CA THR A 114 5.70 10.36 28.87
C THR A 114 6.25 9.05 29.36
N ARG A 115 5.79 8.64 30.54
CA ARG A 115 6.11 7.34 31.12
C ARG A 115 5.45 6.22 30.32
N GLY A 116 6.21 5.16 30.09
CA GLY A 116 5.74 3.91 29.51
C GLY A 116 6.76 3.34 28.54
N GLU A 117 6.36 2.31 27.83
CA GLU A 117 7.13 1.69 26.75
C GLU A 117 6.43 1.97 25.43
N ALA A 118 7.21 2.27 24.38
CA ALA A 118 6.66 2.31 23.03
C ALA A 118 6.11 0.92 22.68
N CYS A 119 4.91 0.88 22.11
CA CYS A 119 4.30 -0.36 21.70
C CYS A 119 5.14 -1.07 20.62
N SER A 120 5.03 -2.39 20.61
CA SER A 120 5.43 -3.25 19.49
C SER A 120 4.22 -3.60 18.61
N ARG A 121 4.45 -4.22 17.44
CA ARG A 121 3.36 -4.71 16.57
C ARG A 121 2.51 -5.76 17.30
N GLU A 122 3.15 -6.59 18.12
CA GLU A 122 2.48 -7.56 18.97
C GLU A 122 1.66 -6.91 20.08
N ASP A 123 1.99 -5.70 20.51
CA ASP A 123 1.21 -5.00 21.53
C ASP A 123 -0.10 -4.45 20.97
N VAL A 124 -0.07 -3.81 19.79
CA VAL A 124 -1.27 -3.16 19.21
C VAL A 124 -2.34 -4.17 18.78
N THR A 125 -1.96 -5.43 18.54
CA THR A 125 -2.89 -6.53 18.24
C THR A 125 -3.54 -7.14 19.49
N LYS A 126 -3.03 -6.86 20.70
CA LYS A 126 -3.66 -7.34 21.95
C LYS A 126 -4.96 -6.60 22.22
N GLU A 127 -6.03 -7.35 22.47
CA GLU A 127 -7.38 -6.79 22.65
C GLU A 127 -7.46 -5.67 23.70
N ASN A 128 -6.76 -5.79 24.83
CA ASN A 128 -6.75 -4.78 25.88
C ASN A 128 -6.04 -3.49 25.44
N ILE A 129 -4.91 -3.59 24.75
CA ILE A 129 -4.14 -2.42 24.27
C ILE A 129 -4.85 -1.77 23.09
N SER A 130 -5.31 -2.56 22.12
CA SER A 130 -6.08 -2.10 20.96
C SER A 130 -7.33 -1.31 21.39
N LYS A 131 -8.04 -1.78 22.41
CA LYS A 131 -9.16 -1.06 23.04
C LYS A 131 -8.74 0.29 23.63
N LEU A 132 -7.62 0.34 24.37
CA LEU A 132 -7.13 1.58 24.96
C LEU A 132 -6.71 2.58 23.88
N ILE A 133 -6.12 2.12 22.78
CA ILE A 133 -5.78 2.95 21.61
C ILE A 133 -7.06 3.53 20.98
N ALA A 134 -8.09 2.71 20.76
CA ALA A 134 -9.37 3.16 20.22
C ALA A 134 -10.02 4.26 21.07
N ILE A 135 -10.03 4.07 22.40
CA ILE A 135 -10.54 5.07 23.34
C ILE A 135 -9.70 6.35 23.27
N LYS A 136 -8.37 6.22 23.29
CA LYS A 136 -7.48 7.39 23.27
C LYS A 136 -7.61 8.19 21.98
N LEU A 137 -7.69 7.52 20.84
CA LEU A 137 -7.88 8.17 19.53
C LEU A 137 -9.26 8.80 19.41
N ALA A 138 -10.31 8.19 19.99
CA ALA A 138 -11.64 8.78 20.06
C ALA A 138 -11.66 10.07 20.89
N GLN A 139 -10.96 10.10 22.03
CA GLN A 139 -10.80 11.30 22.86
C GLN A 139 -10.04 12.39 22.11
N PHE A 140 -8.97 12.02 21.41
CA PHE A 140 -8.19 12.91 20.55
C PHE A 140 -9.06 13.55 19.45
N HIS A 141 -9.86 12.74 18.76
CA HIS A 141 -10.76 13.20 17.69
C HIS A 141 -11.99 13.98 18.21
N SER A 142 -12.19 14.08 19.52
CA SER A 142 -13.34 14.78 20.13
C SER A 142 -13.01 16.23 20.53
N ILE A 143 -11.79 16.69 20.30
CA ILE A 143 -11.41 18.09 20.55
C ILE A 143 -12.20 19.04 19.62
N PRO A 144 -12.78 20.13 20.17
CA PRO A 144 -13.53 21.10 19.37
C PRO A 144 -12.71 21.75 18.25
N VAL A 145 -13.30 21.75 17.05
CA VAL A 145 -12.80 22.45 15.88
C VAL A 145 -13.40 23.85 15.83
N GLU A 146 -12.55 24.88 15.83
CA GLU A 146 -12.99 26.29 15.90
C GLU A 146 -13.13 26.92 14.52
N LYS A 147 -12.36 26.44 13.54
CA LYS A 147 -12.35 26.94 12.16
C LYS A 147 -12.37 25.77 11.20
N TYR A 148 -13.26 25.85 10.21
CA TYR A 148 -13.29 24.89 9.12
C TYR A 148 -12.12 25.18 8.18
N GLU A 149 -11.26 24.18 8.00
CA GLU A 149 -10.13 24.21 7.08
C GLU A 149 -10.28 23.09 6.03
N LYS A 150 -9.39 23.05 5.05
CA LYS A 150 -9.25 21.89 4.16
C LYS A 150 -8.55 20.75 4.91
N PRO A 151 -8.81 19.48 4.54
CA PRO A 151 -8.10 18.34 5.12
C PRO A 151 -6.60 18.45 4.86
N TYR A 152 -5.79 18.30 5.91
CA TYR A 152 -4.34 18.47 5.82
C TYR A 152 -3.67 17.50 4.85
N ILE A 153 -4.17 16.26 4.75
CA ILE A 153 -3.55 15.20 3.95
C ILE A 153 -3.34 15.60 2.48
N ILE A 154 -4.31 16.27 1.86
CA ILE A 154 -4.19 16.69 0.46
C ILE A 154 -3.16 17.81 0.30
N SER A 155 -3.14 18.77 1.22
CA SER A 155 -2.12 19.82 1.19
C SER A 155 -0.71 19.26 1.40
N LEU A 156 -0.57 18.24 2.24
CA LEU A 156 0.71 17.56 2.48
C LEU A 156 1.16 16.76 1.26
N ILE A 157 0.27 15.99 0.64
CA ILE A 157 0.55 15.25 -0.61
C ILE A 157 0.99 16.21 -1.72
N ARG A 158 0.27 17.32 -1.93
CA ARG A 158 0.66 18.33 -2.92
C ARG A 158 2.04 18.90 -2.62
N ARG A 159 2.34 19.15 -1.34
CA ARG A 159 3.65 19.63 -0.93
C ARG A 159 4.76 18.62 -1.23
N PHE A 160 4.55 17.33 -1.00
CA PHE A 160 5.52 16.30 -1.36
C PHE A 160 5.72 16.22 -2.88
N ILE A 161 4.63 16.26 -3.65
CA ILE A 161 4.69 16.30 -5.12
C ILE A 161 5.53 17.48 -5.62
N GLU A 162 5.33 18.68 -5.04
CA GLU A 162 6.12 19.87 -5.39
C GLU A 162 7.62 19.64 -5.15
N LEU A 163 7.99 19.12 -3.97
CA LEU A 163 9.38 18.86 -3.59
C LEU A 163 10.02 17.79 -4.49
N ILE A 164 9.30 16.71 -4.80
CA ILE A 164 9.78 15.66 -5.73
C ILE A 164 9.95 16.23 -7.14
N SER A 165 9.06 17.14 -7.55
CA SER A 165 9.07 17.74 -8.89
C SER A 165 10.24 18.68 -9.15
N GLU A 166 11.02 19.04 -8.13
CA GLU A 166 12.30 19.75 -8.30
C GLU A 166 13.36 18.87 -8.99
N ASN A 167 13.20 17.55 -8.93
CA ASN A 167 14.04 16.57 -9.62
C ASN A 167 13.29 15.97 -10.84
N GLU A 168 13.76 16.27 -12.06
CA GLU A 168 13.13 15.82 -13.31
C GLU A 168 13.13 14.29 -13.52
N GLU A 169 13.99 13.54 -12.84
CA GLU A 169 13.96 12.07 -12.87
C GLU A 169 12.81 11.54 -12.01
N GLN A 170 12.73 11.95 -10.74
CA GLN A 170 11.68 11.52 -9.81
C GLN A 170 10.29 12.05 -10.22
N LYS A 171 10.22 13.23 -10.82
CA LYS A 171 8.97 13.79 -11.39
C LYS A 171 8.32 12.88 -12.42
N LYS A 172 9.12 12.17 -13.23
CA LYS A 172 8.58 11.20 -14.21
C LYS A 172 7.93 10.02 -13.50
N GLU A 173 8.52 9.56 -12.39
CA GLU A 173 8.02 8.44 -11.59
C GLU A 173 6.63 8.72 -11.00
N ILE A 174 6.37 9.98 -10.59
CA ILE A 174 5.08 10.38 -9.98
C ILE A 174 4.10 11.03 -10.96
N SER A 175 4.39 11.06 -12.26
CA SER A 175 3.61 11.82 -13.25
C SER A 175 2.12 11.47 -13.31
N SER A 176 1.75 10.20 -13.10
CA SER A 176 0.34 9.77 -13.00
C SER A 176 -0.32 10.21 -11.69
N ILE A 177 0.42 10.20 -10.58
CA ILE A 177 -0.08 10.68 -9.29
C ILE A 177 -0.41 12.18 -9.37
N ILE A 178 0.42 12.94 -10.08
CA ILE A 178 0.20 14.38 -10.33
C ILE A 178 -1.12 14.61 -11.07
N SER A 179 -1.47 13.78 -12.06
CA SER A 179 -2.74 13.93 -12.78
C SER A 179 -3.96 13.52 -11.96
N ASP A 180 -3.78 12.62 -10.99
CA ASP A 180 -4.89 12.01 -10.26
C ASP A 180 -5.26 12.76 -8.98
N ILE A 181 -4.35 13.57 -8.41
CA ILE A 181 -4.57 14.22 -7.11
C ILE A 181 -5.79 15.16 -7.10
N ASP A 182 -6.06 15.87 -8.20
CA ASP A 182 -7.23 16.72 -8.33
C ASP A 182 -8.51 15.88 -8.35
N THR A 183 -8.49 14.73 -9.03
CA THR A 183 -9.61 13.78 -9.04
C THR A 183 -9.84 13.17 -7.65
N ILE A 184 -8.77 12.85 -6.93
CA ILE A 184 -8.85 12.34 -5.55
C ILE A 184 -9.51 13.39 -4.64
N GLU A 185 -9.05 14.64 -4.68
CA GLU A 185 -9.58 15.73 -3.83
C GLU A 185 -11.02 16.10 -4.20
N GLU A 186 -11.33 16.29 -5.49
CA GLU A 186 -12.58 16.89 -5.93
C GLU A 186 -13.70 15.87 -6.21
N VAL A 187 -13.35 14.62 -6.51
CA VAL A 187 -14.32 13.61 -6.96
C VAL A 187 -14.41 12.42 -6.01
N ILE A 188 -13.28 11.90 -5.53
CA ILE A 188 -13.26 10.67 -4.73
C ILE A 188 -13.55 10.97 -3.27
N LEU A 189 -12.75 11.83 -2.61
CA LEU A 189 -12.89 12.12 -1.18
C LEU A 189 -14.29 12.59 -0.77
N PRO A 190 -14.97 13.49 -1.51
CA PRO A 190 -16.34 13.90 -1.16
C PRO A 190 -17.34 12.74 -1.08
N LYS A 191 -17.10 11.64 -1.80
CA LYS A 191 -17.96 10.45 -1.81
C LYS A 191 -17.64 9.46 -0.68
N LEU A 192 -16.48 9.59 -0.04
CA LEU A 192 -16.02 8.70 1.03
C LEU A 192 -16.37 9.22 2.43
N VAL A 193 -16.73 10.49 2.53
CA VAL A 193 -16.93 11.17 3.80
C VAL A 193 -18.41 11.01 4.23
N PRO A 194 -18.71 10.61 5.48
CA PRO A 194 -20.05 10.21 5.91
C PRO A 194 -21.16 11.23 5.66
N ASN A 195 -20.87 12.53 5.79
CA ASN A 195 -21.86 13.60 5.57
C ASN A 195 -21.77 14.23 4.17
N GLY A 196 -20.87 13.75 3.30
CA GLY A 196 -20.69 14.26 1.93
C GLY A 196 -20.21 15.71 1.81
N GLU A 197 -20.00 16.41 2.93
CA GLU A 197 -19.52 17.78 2.96
C GLU A 197 -18.03 17.84 3.34
N LEU A 198 -17.21 18.26 2.38
CA LEU A 198 -15.78 18.49 2.59
C LEU A 198 -15.57 19.51 3.73
N GLY A 199 -14.80 19.15 4.76
CA GLY A 199 -14.45 20.07 5.85
C GLY A 199 -15.32 19.95 7.12
N LYS A 200 -16.56 19.47 7.03
CA LYS A 200 -17.45 19.34 8.21
C LYS A 200 -17.13 18.14 9.10
N ASP A 201 -16.55 17.10 8.52
CA ASP A 201 -16.18 15.86 9.21
C ASP A 201 -14.72 15.82 9.66
N LEU A 202 -14.04 16.98 9.66
CA LEU A 202 -12.65 17.07 10.10
C LEU A 202 -12.56 17.12 11.62
N VAL A 203 -11.56 16.41 12.13
CA VAL A 203 -11.16 16.41 13.53
C VAL A 203 -9.66 16.70 13.60
N TYR A 204 -9.14 17.04 14.78
CA TYR A 204 -7.69 16.97 14.96
C TYR A 204 -7.28 15.50 14.87
N CYS A 205 -6.42 15.17 13.91
CA CYS A 205 -5.85 13.85 13.72
C CYS A 205 -4.36 13.88 14.07
N HIS A 206 -3.83 12.76 14.55
CA HIS A 206 -2.39 12.55 14.73
C HIS A 206 -1.66 12.57 13.38
N ASN A 207 -2.27 11.93 12.38
CA ASN A 207 -1.81 11.71 11.01
C ASN A 207 -0.55 10.84 10.85
N ASP A 208 0.10 10.48 11.95
CA ASP A 208 1.29 9.64 11.98
C ASP A 208 1.28 8.67 13.18
N LEU A 209 0.16 7.95 13.34
CA LEU A 209 -0.03 7.06 14.49
C LEU A 209 0.61 5.67 14.30
N LEU A 210 1.90 5.68 13.98
CA LEU A 210 2.73 4.48 13.92
C LEU A 210 2.89 3.85 15.30
N VAL A 211 3.17 2.55 15.32
CA VAL A 211 3.17 1.72 16.54
C VAL A 211 4.10 2.29 17.62
N LYS A 212 5.27 2.82 17.23
CA LYS A 212 6.23 3.44 18.15
C LYS A 212 5.81 4.80 18.72
N ASN A 213 4.84 5.47 18.11
CA ASN A 213 4.27 6.73 18.60
C ASN A 213 3.19 6.48 19.66
N ILE A 214 2.95 5.22 20.02
CA ILE A 214 1.99 4.80 21.04
C ILE A 214 2.78 4.32 22.26
N ILE A 215 2.63 5.02 23.37
CA ILE A 215 3.26 4.68 24.65
C ILE A 215 2.24 4.00 25.55
N TYR A 216 2.56 2.78 25.97
CA TYR A 216 1.78 2.01 26.94
C TYR A 216 2.43 2.03 28.32
N ASP A 217 1.73 2.58 29.31
CA ASP A 217 2.13 2.47 30.71
C ASP A 217 1.42 1.29 31.38
N LYS A 218 2.14 0.17 31.49
CA LYS A 218 1.66 -1.05 32.16
C LYS A 218 1.20 -0.82 33.60
N LYS A 219 1.75 0.17 34.32
CA LYS A 219 1.41 0.42 35.73
C LYS A 219 0.05 1.07 35.89
N SER A 220 -0.29 2.01 35.01
CA SER A 220 -1.57 2.72 35.02
C SER A 220 -2.59 2.14 34.04
N GLU A 221 -2.18 1.20 33.18
CA GLU A 221 -2.95 0.65 32.08
C GLU A 221 -3.51 1.75 31.15
N THR A 222 -2.64 2.72 30.81
CA THR A 222 -3.02 3.85 29.94
C THR A 222 -2.20 3.92 28.66
N ILE A 223 -2.80 4.52 27.64
CA ILE A 223 -2.16 4.84 26.37
C ILE A 223 -1.97 6.35 26.25
N SER A 224 -0.79 6.75 25.82
CA SER A 224 -0.45 8.11 25.45
C SER A 224 0.16 8.12 24.05
N PHE A 225 -0.11 9.17 23.28
CA PHE A 225 0.55 9.38 21.99
C PHE A 225 1.73 10.33 22.14
N ILE A 226 2.71 10.21 21.26
CA ILE A 226 3.87 11.08 21.14
C ILE A 226 4.11 11.42 19.67
N ASP A 227 4.95 12.42 19.44
CA ASP A 227 5.37 12.89 18.12
C ASP A 227 4.24 13.47 17.23
N PHE A 228 3.89 14.72 17.52
CA PHE A 228 2.72 15.40 16.95
C PHE A 228 3.04 16.26 15.71
N GLU A 229 4.13 15.97 15.01
CA GLU A 229 4.63 16.85 13.94
C GLU A 229 3.69 16.95 12.73
N TYR A 230 2.91 15.90 12.47
CA TYR A 230 1.87 15.88 11.43
C TYR A 230 0.47 16.21 11.98
N THR A 231 0.33 16.52 13.27
CA THR A 231 -0.98 16.71 13.90
C THR A 231 -1.69 17.96 13.36
N ARG A 232 -2.82 17.74 12.66
CA ARG A 232 -3.64 18.80 12.06
C ARG A 232 -5.06 18.31 11.78
N LEU A 233 -5.93 19.24 11.38
CA LEU A 233 -7.30 18.92 10.95
C LEU A 233 -7.30 18.02 9.72
N ASN A 234 -7.90 16.84 9.88
CA ASN A 234 -8.00 15.85 8.81
C ASN A 234 -9.23 14.94 9.03
N TYR A 235 -9.45 14.00 8.11
CA TYR A 235 -10.51 13.01 8.26
C TYR A 235 -10.16 12.01 9.37
N TYR A 236 -11.07 11.79 10.30
CA TYR A 236 -10.88 10.79 11.35
C TYR A 236 -10.68 9.37 10.77
N LEU A 237 -11.31 9.09 9.62
CA LEU A 237 -11.14 7.83 8.89
C LEU A 237 -9.73 7.66 8.31
N PHE A 238 -9.08 8.76 7.91
CA PHE A 238 -7.69 8.71 7.49
C PHE A 238 -6.77 8.30 8.64
N ASP A 239 -6.95 8.89 9.81
CA ASP A 239 -6.08 8.61 10.97
C ASP A 239 -6.26 7.18 11.51
N ILE A 240 -7.50 6.69 11.49
CA ILE A 240 -7.81 5.27 11.79
C ILE A 240 -7.16 4.35 10.75
N ALA A 241 -7.36 4.64 9.46
CA ALA A 241 -6.78 3.86 8.38
C ALA A 241 -5.24 3.84 8.44
N ASN A 242 -4.63 4.99 8.68
CA ASN A 242 -3.19 5.12 8.87
C ASN A 242 -2.74 4.24 10.03
N HIS A 243 -3.38 4.32 11.19
CA HIS A 243 -3.05 3.46 12.33
C HIS A 243 -3.15 1.95 12.00
N PHE A 244 -4.14 1.53 11.22
CA PHE A 244 -4.28 0.13 10.79
C PHE A 244 -3.20 -0.31 9.81
N VAL A 245 -2.78 0.56 8.88
CA VAL A 245 -1.65 0.31 7.97
C VAL A 245 -0.37 -0.02 8.74
N GLU A 246 -0.16 0.66 9.86
CA GLU A 246 1.04 0.52 10.69
C GLU A 246 1.17 -0.86 11.37
N TYR A 247 0.11 -1.68 11.35
CA TYR A 247 0.18 -3.05 11.88
C TYR A 247 1.08 -3.92 11.01
N ALA A 248 1.17 -3.62 9.71
CA ALA A 248 2.06 -4.32 8.80
C ALA A 248 3.54 -4.09 9.15
N GLY A 249 3.88 -2.92 9.68
CA GLY A 249 5.26 -2.50 9.91
C GLY A 249 5.92 -1.92 8.65
N VAL A 250 7.10 -1.33 8.86
CA VAL A 250 7.83 -0.55 7.87
C VAL A 250 9.01 -1.32 7.26
N ASP A 251 9.86 -1.93 8.09
CA ASP A 251 11.11 -2.58 7.64
C ASP A 251 10.91 -4.02 7.12
N ASP A 252 9.85 -4.68 7.59
CA ASP A 252 9.47 -6.06 7.28
C ASP A 252 7.95 -6.14 7.16
N ALA A 253 7.40 -5.34 6.23
CA ALA A 253 5.97 -5.16 6.05
C ALA A 253 5.23 -6.50 5.86
N ASP A 254 4.35 -6.80 6.81
CA ASP A 254 3.46 -7.95 6.78
C ASP A 254 2.00 -7.48 6.73
N PHE A 255 1.48 -7.28 5.51
CA PHE A 255 0.11 -6.80 5.30
C PHE A 255 -0.98 -7.74 5.81
N ASN A 256 -0.63 -8.96 6.24
CA ASN A 256 -1.55 -9.91 6.86
C ASN A 256 -1.94 -9.48 8.28
N LEU A 257 -1.12 -8.62 8.89
CA LEU A 257 -1.40 -8.02 10.19
C LEU A 257 -2.38 -6.85 10.09
N TYR A 258 -2.72 -6.42 8.87
CA TYR A 258 -3.77 -5.43 8.68
C TYR A 258 -5.11 -5.96 9.25
N PRO A 259 -5.80 -5.20 10.12
CA PRO A 259 -7.02 -5.68 10.76
C PRO A 259 -8.09 -6.11 9.76
N THR A 260 -8.59 -7.32 9.93
CA THR A 260 -9.72 -7.84 9.16
C THR A 260 -10.96 -6.96 9.36
N HIS A 261 -11.91 -6.97 8.43
CA HIS A 261 -13.14 -6.16 8.59
C HIS A 261 -13.89 -6.47 9.90
N ASP A 262 -13.85 -7.71 10.40
CA ASP A 262 -14.45 -8.05 11.70
C ASP A 262 -13.68 -7.47 12.89
N GLU A 263 -12.37 -7.36 12.81
CA GLU A 263 -11.54 -6.64 13.78
C GLU A 263 -11.77 -5.13 13.70
N GLN A 264 -11.77 -4.56 12.51
CA GLN A 264 -12.11 -3.15 12.28
C GLN A 264 -13.48 -2.84 12.88
N LYS A 265 -14.52 -3.64 12.59
CA LYS A 265 -15.87 -3.45 13.16
C LYS A 265 -15.89 -3.54 14.68
N ARG A 266 -15.08 -4.41 15.31
CA ARG A 266 -14.94 -4.47 16.78
C ARG A 266 -14.26 -3.23 17.34
N TRP A 267 -13.17 -2.81 16.73
CA TRP A 267 -12.40 -1.62 17.09
C TRP A 267 -13.26 -0.35 16.96
N LEU A 268 -13.96 -0.20 15.83
CA LEU A 268 -14.85 0.93 15.53
C LEU A 268 -15.99 1.01 16.53
N LYS A 269 -16.56 -0.10 17.02
CA LYS A 269 -17.61 -0.04 18.05
C LYS A 269 -17.12 0.67 19.31
N ILE A 270 -15.89 0.40 19.74
CA ILE A 270 -15.27 1.04 20.91
C ILE A 270 -15.05 2.53 20.63
N TYR A 271 -14.43 2.86 19.49
CA TYR A 271 -14.17 4.24 19.08
C TYR A 271 -15.48 5.05 18.97
N PHE A 272 -16.51 4.50 18.34
CA PHE A 272 -17.81 5.14 18.14
C PHE A 272 -18.56 5.31 19.45
N ASP A 273 -18.43 4.36 20.38
CA ASP A 273 -19.01 4.48 21.72
C ASP A 273 -18.39 5.64 22.50
N GLU A 274 -17.07 5.74 22.52
CA GLU A 274 -16.36 6.84 23.19
C GLU A 274 -16.68 8.20 22.54
N ARG A 275 -16.82 8.24 21.21
CA ARG A 275 -17.22 9.43 20.45
C ARG A 275 -18.72 9.74 20.45
N GLN A 276 -19.54 8.87 21.02
CA GLN A 276 -21.01 8.96 21.01
C GLN A 276 -21.60 9.07 19.59
N MET A 277 -21.02 8.32 18.64
CA MET A 277 -21.44 8.28 17.24
C MET A 277 -22.46 7.16 16.98
N ASN A 278 -23.21 7.27 15.87
CA ASN A 278 -24.17 6.25 15.48
C ASN A 278 -23.45 4.96 15.06
N LYS A 279 -23.56 3.91 15.88
CA LYS A 279 -22.97 2.59 15.60
C LYS A 279 -23.66 1.80 14.48
N GLN A 280 -24.85 2.19 14.02
CA GLN A 280 -25.57 1.47 12.97
C GLN A 280 -24.87 1.53 11.60
N ILE A 281 -23.97 2.50 11.40
CA ILE A 281 -23.20 2.62 10.15
C ILE A 281 -21.97 1.70 10.12
N ILE A 282 -21.68 0.98 11.21
CA ILE A 282 -20.56 0.05 11.27
C ILE A 282 -20.94 -1.23 10.51
N ASN A 283 -20.55 -1.28 9.24
CA ASN A 283 -20.78 -2.36 8.29
C ASN A 283 -19.57 -2.51 7.34
N ASP A 284 -19.66 -3.45 6.40
CA ASP A 284 -18.56 -3.71 5.46
C ASP A 284 -18.33 -2.51 4.52
N ASP A 285 -19.37 -1.75 4.15
CA ASP A 285 -19.22 -0.52 3.35
C ASP A 285 -18.29 0.51 4.02
N LEU A 286 -18.44 0.71 5.34
CA LEU A 286 -17.54 1.59 6.10
C LEU A 286 -16.11 1.04 6.15
N CYS A 287 -15.94 -0.27 6.25
CA CYS A 287 -14.61 -0.91 6.22
C CYS A 287 -13.95 -0.71 4.85
N TYR A 288 -14.69 -0.89 3.75
CA TYR A 288 -14.16 -0.55 2.41
C TYR A 288 -13.81 0.93 2.24
N ILE A 289 -14.49 1.83 2.94
CA ILE A 289 -14.11 3.26 2.96
C ILE A 289 -12.77 3.42 3.70
N ILE A 290 -12.58 2.75 4.84
CA ILE A 290 -11.30 2.74 5.58
C ILE A 290 -10.17 2.16 4.72
N ASP A 291 -10.44 1.10 3.95
CA ASP A 291 -9.45 0.53 3.03
C ASP A 291 -9.02 1.55 1.95
N LYS A 292 -9.96 2.38 1.45
CA LYS A 292 -9.63 3.47 0.52
C LYS A 292 -8.81 4.58 1.17
N PHE A 293 -9.08 4.90 2.44
CA PHE A 293 -8.23 5.82 3.20
C PHE A 293 -6.85 5.20 3.50
N SER A 294 -6.75 3.87 3.61
CA SER A 294 -5.47 3.17 3.76
C SER A 294 -4.63 3.31 2.49
N ALA A 295 -5.24 3.19 1.31
CA ALA A 295 -4.56 3.50 0.04
C ALA A 295 -4.06 4.96 -0.02
N LEU A 296 -4.81 5.92 0.53
CA LEU A 296 -4.36 7.31 0.64
C LEU A 296 -3.18 7.47 1.62
N ALA A 297 -3.15 6.71 2.72
CA ALA A 297 -2.03 6.70 3.66
C ALA A 297 -0.76 6.14 3.00
N HIS A 298 -0.88 5.01 2.28
CA HIS A 298 0.22 4.45 1.50
C HIS A 298 0.77 5.43 0.45
N LEU A 299 -0.11 6.13 -0.27
CA LEU A 299 0.31 7.17 -1.21
C LEU A 299 1.11 8.27 -0.50
N MET A 300 0.62 8.75 0.64
CA MET A 300 1.30 9.81 1.38
C MET A 300 2.68 9.38 1.86
N TRP A 301 2.81 8.19 2.44
CA TRP A 301 4.10 7.70 2.93
C TRP A 301 5.06 7.32 1.82
N GLY A 302 4.56 6.82 0.68
CA GLY A 302 5.38 6.60 -0.51
C GLY A 302 5.95 7.90 -1.07
N LEU A 303 5.15 8.97 -1.12
CA LEU A 303 5.62 10.30 -1.52
C LEU A 303 6.59 10.89 -0.50
N TRP A 304 6.31 10.74 0.81
CA TRP A 304 7.23 11.15 1.86
C TRP A 304 8.61 10.49 1.69
N ALA A 305 8.63 9.18 1.41
CA ALA A 305 9.89 8.47 1.20
C ALA A 305 10.64 8.97 -0.03
N LEU A 306 9.96 9.24 -1.15
CA LEU A 306 10.60 9.84 -2.33
C LEU A 306 11.18 11.24 -2.06
N VAL A 307 10.51 12.05 -1.23
CA VAL A 307 11.08 13.33 -0.76
C VAL A 307 12.35 13.07 0.06
N GLN A 308 12.30 12.11 0.99
CA GLN A 308 13.45 11.77 1.83
C GLN A 308 14.61 11.18 1.02
N SER A 309 14.37 10.41 -0.04
CA SER A 309 15.44 9.85 -0.87
C SER A 309 16.27 10.94 -1.56
N GLY A 310 15.67 12.12 -1.81
CA GLY A 310 16.36 13.28 -2.37
C GLY A 310 17.06 14.17 -1.34
N LEU A 311 16.68 14.08 -0.06
CA LEU A 311 17.08 15.05 0.98
C LEU A 311 17.87 14.44 2.16
N SER A 312 17.64 13.17 2.48
CA SER A 312 18.13 12.54 3.71
C SER A 312 19.55 12.00 3.55
N GLN A 313 20.35 12.14 4.62
CA GLN A 313 21.68 11.51 4.75
C GLN A 313 21.62 10.17 5.47
N ILE A 314 20.41 9.67 5.77
CA ILE A 314 20.19 8.45 6.55
C ILE A 314 20.19 7.23 5.62
N ASP A 315 20.85 6.15 6.08
CA ASP A 315 20.96 4.86 5.39
C ASP A 315 19.65 4.05 5.53
N PHE A 316 18.62 4.44 4.76
CA PHE A 316 17.33 3.75 4.64
C PHE A 316 16.91 3.69 3.16
N ASP A 317 16.36 2.56 2.71
CA ASP A 317 15.98 2.35 1.30
C ASP A 317 14.57 2.92 1.01
N TYR A 318 14.52 4.24 0.94
CA TYR A 318 13.28 4.99 0.69
C TYR A 318 12.61 4.64 -0.65
N LEU A 319 13.40 4.25 -1.67
CA LEU A 319 12.85 3.94 -2.99
C LEU A 319 12.14 2.58 -3.00
N ASN A 320 12.69 1.59 -2.27
CA ASN A 320 12.02 0.31 -2.10
C ASN A 320 10.75 0.45 -1.26
N TYR A 321 10.80 1.19 -0.14
CA TYR A 321 9.65 1.47 0.70
C TYR A 321 8.47 2.09 -0.09
N ALA A 322 8.75 3.07 -0.96
CA ALA A 322 7.72 3.69 -1.82
C ALA A 322 7.08 2.68 -2.81
N LYS A 323 7.84 1.70 -3.29
CA LYS A 323 7.35 0.64 -4.20
C LYS A 323 6.53 -0.42 -3.48
N GLU A 324 6.94 -0.82 -2.28
CA GLU A 324 6.22 -1.81 -1.47
C GLU A 324 4.87 -1.29 -0.99
N MET A 325 4.80 -0.04 -0.53
CA MET A 325 3.54 0.58 -0.07
C MET A 325 2.53 0.83 -1.21
N SER A 326 2.99 0.96 -2.46
CA SER A 326 2.11 1.19 -3.61
C SER A 326 1.54 -0.08 -4.26
N SER A 327 1.96 -1.28 -3.83
CA SER A 327 1.61 -2.52 -4.52
C SER A 327 1.35 -3.71 -3.60
N SER A 328 0.16 -3.76 -2.99
CA SER A 328 -0.40 -5.07 -2.60
C SER A 328 -0.67 -5.86 -3.89
N ASN A 329 0.24 -6.78 -4.24
CA ASN A 329 0.14 -7.62 -5.44
C ASN A 329 -0.92 -8.72 -5.31
N VAL A 330 -1.75 -8.74 -4.26
CA VAL A 330 -2.81 -9.73 -4.03
C VAL A 330 -4.14 -9.04 -3.79
N ASN A 331 -5.07 -9.23 -4.71
CA ASN A 331 -6.39 -8.62 -4.71
C ASN A 331 -7.45 -9.72 -4.51
N ILE A 332 -8.05 -9.79 -3.31
CA ILE A 332 -9.14 -10.73 -3.02
C ILE A 332 -10.49 -10.02 -3.24
N CYS A 333 -11.42 -10.72 -3.88
CA CYS A 333 -12.77 -10.23 -4.15
C CYS A 333 -13.82 -11.22 -3.62
N ASP A 334 -14.90 -10.69 -3.08
CA ASP A 334 -15.95 -11.50 -2.45
C ASP A 334 -16.67 -12.43 -3.42
N ASP A 335 -16.82 -12.01 -4.67
CA ASP A 335 -17.44 -12.79 -5.73
C ASP A 335 -16.79 -12.58 -7.11
N ASN A 336 -17.17 -13.45 -8.05
CA ASN A 336 -16.67 -13.42 -9.42
C ASN A 336 -17.09 -12.16 -10.20
N LYS A 337 -18.20 -11.51 -9.81
CA LYS A 337 -18.66 -10.30 -10.49
C LYS A 337 -17.70 -9.16 -10.14
N LEU A 338 -17.48 -8.89 -8.86
CA LEU A 338 -16.55 -7.88 -8.39
C LEU A 338 -15.13 -8.17 -8.87
N LEU A 339 -14.72 -9.44 -8.87
CA LEU A 339 -13.44 -9.86 -9.43
C LEU A 339 -13.31 -9.47 -10.90
N SER A 340 -14.33 -9.79 -11.71
CA SER A 340 -14.33 -9.44 -13.14
C SER A 340 -14.28 -7.94 -13.35
N GLU A 341 -15.05 -7.16 -12.59
CA GLU A 341 -15.07 -5.69 -12.65
C GLU A 341 -13.70 -5.10 -12.30
N LYS A 342 -13.08 -5.53 -11.20
CA LYS A 342 -11.73 -5.06 -10.80
C LYS A 342 -10.67 -5.41 -11.85
N VAL A 343 -10.68 -6.62 -12.38
CA VAL A 343 -9.77 -7.03 -13.47
C VAL A 343 -10.00 -6.16 -14.71
N GLY A 344 -11.26 -5.90 -15.07
CA GLY A 344 -11.62 -5.05 -16.20
C GLY A 344 -11.13 -3.61 -16.04
N TYR A 345 -11.39 -2.98 -14.89
CA TYR A 345 -10.93 -1.62 -14.62
C TYR A 345 -9.40 -1.50 -14.67
N TYR A 346 -8.70 -2.46 -14.07
CA TYR A 346 -7.25 -2.46 -14.09
C TYR A 346 -6.68 -2.66 -15.51
N LEU A 347 -7.32 -3.51 -16.32
CA LEU A 347 -6.95 -3.67 -17.73
C LEU A 347 -7.18 -2.39 -18.54
N GLU A 348 -8.30 -1.70 -18.33
CA GLU A 348 -8.60 -0.43 -19.00
C GLU A 348 -7.58 0.65 -18.61
N GLU A 349 -7.26 0.76 -17.33
CA GLU A 349 -6.23 1.67 -16.82
C GLU A 349 -4.86 1.43 -17.50
N ILE A 350 -4.37 0.19 -17.50
CA ILE A 350 -3.07 -0.15 -18.10
C ILE A 350 -3.09 0.12 -19.61
N VAL A 351 -4.15 -0.29 -20.30
CA VAL A 351 -4.27 -0.10 -21.76
C VAL A 351 -4.29 1.38 -22.11
N LEU A 352 -5.08 2.19 -21.40
CA LEU A 352 -5.15 3.65 -21.62
C LEU A 352 -3.82 4.33 -21.34
N LYS A 353 -3.09 3.91 -20.30
CA LYS A 353 -1.74 4.41 -20.01
C LYS A 353 -0.77 4.15 -21.16
N MET A 354 -0.78 2.93 -21.69
CA MET A 354 0.09 2.53 -22.81
C MET A 354 -0.24 3.22 -24.13
N MET A 355 -1.48 3.67 -24.34
CA MET A 355 -1.89 4.33 -25.59
C MET A 355 -1.09 5.60 -25.92
N ASN A 356 -0.54 6.26 -24.90
CA ASN A 356 0.27 7.46 -25.06
C ASN A 356 1.69 7.16 -25.55
N GLU A 357 2.17 5.94 -25.33
CA GLU A 357 3.56 5.53 -25.57
C GLU A 357 3.69 4.57 -26.76
N LYS A 358 2.63 3.82 -27.07
CA LYS A 358 2.65 2.73 -28.06
C LYS A 358 1.51 2.82 -29.07
N GLN A 359 1.85 2.46 -30.31
CA GLN A 359 0.87 2.33 -31.39
C GLN A 359 0.09 1.00 -31.33
N LEU A 360 0.70 -0.04 -30.77
CA LEU A 360 0.16 -1.39 -30.69
C LEU A 360 0.33 -1.91 -29.27
N ILE A 361 -0.73 -2.51 -28.72
CA ILE A 361 -0.74 -3.12 -27.38
C ILE A 361 -0.99 -4.61 -27.54
N THR A 362 -0.12 -5.41 -26.93
CA THR A 362 -0.11 -6.87 -27.05
C THR A 362 -0.64 -7.52 -25.78
N ILE A 363 -1.70 -8.33 -25.91
CA ILE A 363 -2.36 -9.00 -24.79
C ILE A 363 -2.32 -10.51 -25.02
N GLY A 364 -1.58 -11.24 -24.18
CA GLY A 364 -1.54 -12.69 -24.17
C GLY A 364 -2.62 -13.29 -23.28
N LEU A 365 -3.36 -14.28 -23.80
CA LEU A 365 -4.51 -14.91 -23.16
C LEU A 365 -4.26 -16.39 -22.90
N SER A 366 -4.49 -16.85 -21.67
CA SER A 366 -4.61 -18.28 -21.36
C SER A 366 -6.07 -18.73 -21.45
N GLY A 367 -6.28 -20.06 -21.51
CA GLY A 367 -7.61 -20.66 -21.58
C GLY A 367 -8.27 -20.94 -20.21
N GLY A 368 -9.23 -21.87 -20.21
CA GLY A 368 -9.90 -22.34 -18.99
C GLY A 368 -10.93 -21.36 -18.43
N SER A 369 -11.09 -21.34 -17.10
CA SER A 369 -12.10 -20.51 -16.42
C SER A 369 -11.87 -19.00 -16.55
N LEU A 370 -10.67 -18.58 -16.95
CA LEU A 370 -10.37 -17.18 -17.26
C LEU A 370 -11.27 -16.65 -18.38
N ILE A 371 -11.60 -17.49 -19.37
CA ILE A 371 -12.41 -17.09 -20.53
C ILE A 371 -13.77 -16.55 -20.06
N ASP A 372 -14.44 -17.28 -19.17
CA ASP A 372 -15.78 -16.93 -18.72
C ASP A 372 -15.78 -15.62 -17.89
N LEU A 373 -14.71 -15.37 -17.13
CA LEU A 373 -14.51 -14.12 -16.41
C LEU A 373 -14.24 -12.94 -17.35
N LEU A 374 -13.48 -13.13 -18.42
CA LEU A 374 -13.24 -12.08 -19.41
C LEU A 374 -14.49 -11.80 -20.26
N VAL A 375 -15.30 -12.81 -20.55
CA VAL A 375 -16.58 -12.66 -21.25
C VAL A 375 -17.54 -11.74 -20.49
N SER A 376 -17.52 -11.75 -19.15
CA SER A 376 -18.41 -10.90 -18.35
C SER A 376 -18.00 -9.43 -18.31
N ILE A 377 -16.76 -9.08 -18.65
CA ILE A 377 -16.25 -7.70 -18.48
C ILE A 377 -15.68 -7.07 -19.76
N VAL A 378 -14.91 -7.81 -20.57
CA VAL A 378 -14.18 -7.25 -21.73
C VAL A 378 -15.10 -6.56 -22.76
N PRO A 379 -16.31 -7.06 -23.07
CA PRO A 379 -17.23 -6.35 -23.98
C PRO A 379 -17.66 -4.96 -23.52
N TYR A 380 -17.52 -4.66 -22.22
CA TYR A 380 -17.93 -3.38 -21.63
C TYR A 380 -16.78 -2.38 -21.51
N LEU A 381 -15.54 -2.80 -21.78
CA LEU A 381 -14.35 -1.94 -21.68
C LEU A 381 -14.22 -1.01 -22.89
N GLN A 382 -13.77 0.22 -22.66
CA GLN A 382 -13.53 1.24 -23.68
C GLN A 382 -12.14 1.10 -24.29
N PHE A 383 -11.89 -0.06 -24.89
CA PHE A 383 -10.60 -0.35 -25.48
C PHE A 383 -10.40 0.32 -26.85
N PRO A 384 -9.17 0.76 -27.18
CA PRO A 384 -8.78 1.17 -28.53
C PRO A 384 -8.62 -0.06 -29.44
N TRP A 385 -9.72 -0.74 -29.76
CA TRP A 385 -9.73 -2.07 -30.41
C TRP A 385 -8.82 -2.19 -31.64
N SER A 386 -8.67 -1.15 -32.45
CA SER A 386 -7.78 -1.14 -33.62
C SER A 386 -6.29 -1.32 -33.27
N ARG A 387 -5.88 -0.92 -32.07
CA ARG A 387 -4.50 -0.98 -31.54
C ARG A 387 -4.22 -2.22 -30.70
N ILE A 388 -5.23 -3.03 -30.38
CA ILE A 388 -5.03 -4.23 -29.57
C ILE A 388 -4.75 -5.44 -30.44
N ARG A 389 -3.78 -6.25 -30.03
CA ARG A 389 -3.50 -7.58 -30.59
C ARG A 389 -3.58 -8.62 -29.48
N PHE A 390 -4.47 -9.59 -29.68
CA PHE A 390 -4.61 -10.75 -28.82
C PHE A 390 -3.75 -11.90 -29.30
N PHE A 391 -3.08 -12.54 -28.34
CA PHE A 391 -2.23 -13.69 -28.51
C PHE A 391 -2.65 -14.79 -27.53
N PHE A 392 -2.16 -16.00 -27.74
CA PHE A 392 -2.48 -17.14 -26.91
C PHE A 392 -1.22 -17.64 -26.23
N LEU A 393 -1.27 -17.77 -24.90
CA LEU A 393 -0.16 -18.30 -24.14
C LEU A 393 0.02 -19.80 -24.41
N ASP A 394 -1.08 -20.49 -24.72
CA ASP A 394 -1.10 -21.89 -25.13
C ASP A 394 -2.29 -22.22 -26.03
N GLU A 395 -2.14 -23.26 -26.84
CA GLU A 395 -3.21 -23.86 -27.63
C GLU A 395 -3.03 -25.37 -27.74
N ARG A 396 -4.15 -26.09 -27.72
CA ARG A 396 -4.19 -27.55 -27.83
C ARG A 396 -4.13 -27.88 -29.33
N PHE A 397 -3.37 -28.91 -29.70
CA PHE A 397 -3.26 -29.32 -31.10
C PHE A 397 -4.52 -30.10 -31.55
N VAL A 398 -5.61 -29.35 -31.72
CA VAL A 398 -6.94 -29.83 -32.10
C VAL A 398 -7.60 -28.82 -33.05
N PRO A 399 -8.57 -29.22 -33.88
CA PRO A 399 -9.31 -28.26 -34.72
C PRO A 399 -9.97 -27.15 -33.88
N PHE A 400 -10.05 -25.93 -34.41
CA PHE A 400 -10.71 -24.80 -33.73
C PHE A 400 -12.20 -25.00 -33.44
N THR A 401 -12.83 -26.01 -34.03
CA THR A 401 -14.21 -26.42 -33.72
C THR A 401 -14.31 -27.34 -32.50
N SER A 402 -13.17 -27.78 -31.95
CA SER A 402 -13.11 -28.56 -30.72
C SER A 402 -13.36 -27.67 -29.51
N ASP A 403 -14.13 -28.16 -28.54
CA ASP A 403 -14.34 -27.50 -27.25
C ASP A 403 -13.04 -27.38 -26.43
N GLU A 404 -11.99 -28.13 -26.80
CA GLU A 404 -10.66 -28.06 -26.18
C GLU A 404 -9.76 -26.96 -26.77
N SER A 405 -10.16 -26.28 -27.85
CA SER A 405 -9.38 -25.19 -28.43
C SER A 405 -9.54 -23.90 -27.62
N THR A 406 -8.43 -23.32 -27.17
CA THR A 406 -8.40 -22.04 -26.48
C THR A 406 -8.94 -20.93 -27.39
N TYR A 407 -8.40 -20.80 -28.61
CA TYR A 407 -8.89 -19.82 -29.58
C TYR A 407 -10.35 -20.06 -29.96
N GLY A 408 -10.77 -21.30 -30.19
CA GLY A 408 -12.16 -21.65 -30.52
C GLY A 408 -13.15 -21.16 -29.46
N ASN A 409 -12.80 -21.33 -28.18
CA ASN A 409 -13.60 -20.83 -27.06
C ASN A 409 -13.65 -19.29 -27.01
N TYR A 410 -12.51 -18.60 -27.11
CA TYR A 410 -12.51 -17.13 -27.17
C TYR A 410 -13.27 -16.60 -28.39
N GLN A 411 -13.12 -17.24 -29.54
CA GLN A 411 -13.78 -16.86 -30.78
C GLN A 411 -15.30 -16.97 -30.68
N SER A 412 -15.80 -18.04 -30.08
CA SER A 412 -17.24 -18.29 -29.92
C SER A 412 -17.87 -17.46 -28.81
N LYS A 413 -17.19 -17.33 -27.66
CA LYS A 413 -17.74 -16.67 -26.47
C LYS A 413 -17.45 -15.18 -26.39
N LEU A 414 -16.26 -14.70 -26.79
CA LEU A 414 -15.83 -13.32 -26.56
C LEU A 414 -15.69 -12.52 -27.86
N PHE A 415 -14.80 -12.93 -28.77
CA PHE A 415 -14.37 -12.09 -29.89
C PHE A 415 -15.49 -11.73 -30.88
N ARG A 416 -16.53 -12.55 -31.01
CA ARG A 416 -17.72 -12.22 -31.81
C ARG A 416 -18.50 -11.01 -31.28
N GLN A 417 -18.33 -10.69 -30.00
CA GLN A 417 -19.00 -9.56 -29.33
C GLN A 417 -18.19 -8.26 -29.43
N LEU A 418 -16.92 -8.32 -29.87
CA LEU A 418 -16.00 -7.20 -29.88
C LEU A 418 -15.91 -6.56 -31.27
N PRO A 419 -15.70 -5.24 -31.38
CA PRO A 419 -15.51 -4.55 -32.66
C PRO A 419 -14.07 -4.73 -33.19
N ILE A 420 -13.65 -5.98 -33.37
CA ILE A 420 -12.32 -6.39 -33.85
C ILE A 420 -12.40 -7.17 -35.16
N THR A 421 -11.27 -7.29 -35.84
CA THR A 421 -11.11 -8.06 -37.09
C THR A 421 -10.12 -9.19 -36.88
N GLU A 422 -9.94 -10.08 -37.88
CA GLU A 422 -8.92 -11.14 -37.78
C GLU A 422 -7.50 -10.63 -37.58
N LYS A 423 -7.21 -9.40 -38.04
CA LYS A 423 -5.90 -8.76 -37.82
C LYS A 423 -5.60 -8.52 -36.34
N ASN A 424 -6.63 -8.49 -35.49
CA ASN A 424 -6.49 -8.32 -34.06
C ASN A 424 -6.05 -9.60 -33.35
N ILE A 425 -6.09 -10.76 -33.99
CA ILE A 425 -5.95 -12.05 -33.32
C ILE A 425 -4.81 -12.83 -33.97
N ILE A 426 -3.73 -13.05 -33.22
CA ILE A 426 -2.57 -13.83 -33.68
C ILE A 426 -2.70 -15.25 -33.12
N LYS A 427 -3.18 -16.14 -33.98
CA LYS A 427 -3.55 -17.53 -33.65
C LYS A 427 -2.36 -18.48 -33.78
N ILE A 428 -2.31 -19.49 -32.92
CA ILE A 428 -1.54 -20.72 -33.14
C ILE A 428 -2.38 -21.57 -34.10
N ASP A 429 -1.84 -21.95 -35.26
CA ASP A 429 -2.59 -22.65 -36.31
C ASP A 429 -2.50 -24.17 -36.15
N PRO A 430 -3.55 -24.86 -35.67
CA PRO A 430 -3.53 -26.30 -35.46
C PRO A 430 -3.75 -27.10 -36.76
N THR A 431 -3.88 -26.43 -37.92
CA THR A 431 -4.06 -27.10 -39.22
C THR A 431 -2.73 -27.49 -39.88
N LEU A 432 -1.60 -27.06 -39.31
CA LEU A 432 -0.26 -27.47 -39.74
C LEU A 432 -0.01 -28.95 -39.40
N LYS A 433 1.02 -29.56 -40.01
CA LYS A 433 1.14 -31.03 -40.04
C LYS A 433 1.51 -31.65 -38.69
N SER A 434 2.10 -30.86 -37.79
CA SER A 434 2.58 -31.33 -36.49
C SER A 434 2.62 -30.18 -35.48
N VAL A 435 2.60 -30.51 -34.19
CA VAL A 435 2.67 -29.52 -33.11
C VAL A 435 3.98 -28.72 -33.15
N GLU A 436 5.07 -29.31 -33.66
CA GLU A 436 6.34 -28.60 -33.87
C GLU A 436 6.26 -27.56 -34.98
N GLU A 437 5.61 -27.88 -36.10
CA GLU A 437 5.36 -26.91 -37.16
C GLU A 437 4.47 -25.77 -36.66
N CYS A 438 3.46 -26.07 -35.83
CA CYS A 438 2.63 -25.06 -35.16
C CYS A 438 3.44 -24.13 -34.25
N ALA A 439 4.32 -24.70 -33.41
CA ALA A 439 5.16 -23.92 -32.50
C ALA A 439 6.16 -23.04 -33.26
N LEU A 440 6.77 -23.57 -34.33
CA LEU A 440 7.70 -22.82 -35.17
C LEU A 440 7.00 -21.67 -35.93
N ASP A 441 5.82 -21.92 -36.49
CA ASP A 441 4.99 -20.89 -37.12
C ASP A 441 4.64 -19.77 -36.12
N TYR A 442 4.23 -20.14 -34.90
CA TYR A 442 3.90 -19.16 -33.87
C TYR A 442 5.12 -18.36 -33.39
N GLN A 443 6.27 -19.02 -33.23
CA GLN A 443 7.54 -18.35 -32.94
C GLN A 443 7.85 -17.29 -34.00
N ASN A 444 7.75 -17.63 -35.28
CA ASN A 444 8.02 -16.69 -36.37
C ASN A 444 7.05 -15.50 -36.36
N LYS A 445 5.77 -15.73 -36.06
CA LYS A 445 4.77 -14.66 -35.90
C LYS A 445 5.14 -13.71 -34.75
N LEU A 446 5.56 -14.24 -33.59
CA LEU A 446 5.98 -13.40 -32.46
C LEU A 446 7.25 -12.61 -32.77
N GLN A 447 8.27 -13.25 -33.37
CA GLN A 447 9.53 -12.59 -33.73
C GLN A 447 9.37 -11.46 -34.76
N GLN A 448 8.37 -11.54 -35.64
CA GLN A 448 8.05 -10.46 -36.58
C GLN A 448 7.38 -9.25 -35.91
N LEU A 449 6.71 -9.46 -34.78
CA LEU A 449 5.96 -8.43 -34.07
C LEU A 449 6.77 -7.78 -32.95
N PHE A 450 7.65 -8.55 -32.31
CA PHE A 450 8.59 -8.10 -31.28
C PHE A 450 9.86 -7.56 -31.94
N ILE A 451 9.81 -6.29 -32.35
CA ILE A 451 10.97 -5.56 -32.90
C ILE A 451 11.64 -4.77 -31.78
N GLN A 452 12.96 -4.97 -31.63
CA GLN A 452 13.83 -4.27 -30.68
C GLN A 452 13.58 -2.75 -30.61
N PRO A 453 13.63 -2.13 -29.41
CA PRO A 453 14.13 -2.70 -28.15
C PRO A 453 13.09 -3.46 -27.31
N ASP A 454 11.80 -3.41 -27.67
CA ASP A 454 10.72 -4.02 -26.90
C ASP A 454 10.38 -5.42 -27.44
N ASN A 455 10.89 -6.46 -26.78
CA ASN A 455 10.78 -7.85 -27.21
C ASN A 455 9.77 -8.70 -26.42
N SER A 456 8.87 -8.09 -25.65
CA SER A 456 7.94 -8.81 -24.78
C SER A 456 6.49 -8.36 -24.89
N PHE A 457 5.59 -9.17 -24.33
CA PHE A 457 4.17 -8.83 -24.23
C PHE A 457 3.96 -7.63 -23.29
N ASP A 458 2.99 -6.80 -23.62
CA ASP A 458 2.59 -5.71 -22.74
C ASP A 458 1.78 -6.27 -21.55
N ILE A 459 0.83 -7.16 -21.81
CA ILE A 459 -0.03 -7.75 -20.78
C ILE A 459 -0.16 -9.24 -21.04
N VAL A 460 -0.05 -10.07 -20.00
CA VAL A 460 -0.44 -11.49 -20.03
C VAL A 460 -1.46 -11.79 -18.94
N LEU A 461 -2.56 -12.43 -19.34
CA LEU A 461 -3.64 -12.87 -18.46
C LEU A 461 -3.56 -14.38 -18.24
N LEU A 462 -3.35 -14.75 -16.98
CA LEU A 462 -2.99 -16.10 -16.56
C LEU A 462 -4.10 -16.72 -15.72
N GLY A 463 -4.60 -17.87 -16.16
CA GLY A 463 -5.31 -18.81 -15.32
C GLY A 463 -4.35 -19.81 -14.66
N MET A 464 -4.88 -20.55 -13.69
CA MET A 464 -4.15 -21.64 -13.02
C MET A 464 -5.02 -22.88 -12.91
N GLY A 465 -4.44 -24.06 -13.11
CA GLY A 465 -5.08 -25.32 -12.75
C GLY A 465 -4.92 -25.69 -11.26
N PRO A 466 -5.63 -26.72 -10.78
CA PRO A 466 -5.55 -27.17 -9.38
C PRO A 466 -4.17 -27.72 -8.98
N ASP A 467 -3.32 -27.99 -9.96
CA ASP A 467 -1.93 -28.47 -9.88
C ASP A 467 -0.90 -27.34 -10.09
N GLY A 468 -1.32 -26.06 -10.13
CA GLY A 468 -0.40 -24.92 -10.29
C GLY A 468 0.15 -24.71 -11.70
N HIS A 469 -0.31 -25.50 -12.68
CA HIS A 469 0.04 -25.32 -14.08
C HIS A 469 -0.60 -24.04 -14.64
N THR A 470 0.09 -23.39 -15.58
CA THR A 470 -0.41 -22.24 -16.34
C THR A 470 0.13 -22.30 -17.76
N ALA A 471 -0.60 -21.78 -18.76
CA ALA A 471 -0.23 -21.82 -20.18
C ALA A 471 0.26 -23.22 -20.64
N SER A 472 -0.35 -24.32 -20.19
CA SER A 472 0.14 -25.69 -20.50
C SER A 472 1.59 -26.01 -20.08
N LEU A 473 2.21 -25.21 -19.21
CA LEU A 473 3.42 -25.53 -18.47
C LEU A 473 3.03 -26.23 -17.18
N PHE A 474 3.50 -27.47 -16.98
CA PHE A 474 3.10 -28.34 -15.87
C PHE A 474 4.25 -28.54 -14.87
N PRO A 475 3.94 -28.73 -13.57
CA PRO A 475 4.96 -29.06 -12.57
C PRO A 475 5.76 -30.30 -12.97
N ASN A 476 7.07 -30.25 -12.77
CA ASN A 476 8.02 -31.34 -13.07
C ASN A 476 8.07 -31.81 -14.54
N HIS A 477 7.39 -31.14 -15.46
CA HIS A 477 7.44 -31.49 -16.88
C HIS A 477 8.70 -30.89 -17.53
N PRO A 478 9.47 -31.63 -18.37
CA PRO A 478 10.72 -31.15 -18.95
C PRO A 478 10.60 -29.82 -19.73
N VAL A 479 9.44 -29.59 -20.35
CA VAL A 479 9.13 -28.37 -21.10
C VAL A 479 9.24 -27.09 -20.25
N LEU A 480 9.04 -27.19 -18.93
CA LEU A 480 9.19 -26.04 -18.02
C LEU A 480 10.62 -25.48 -18.01
N ASN A 481 11.63 -26.30 -18.30
CA ASN A 481 13.05 -25.93 -18.29
C ASN A 481 13.56 -25.46 -19.66
N ILE A 482 12.69 -25.33 -20.66
CA ILE A 482 13.08 -24.85 -21.99
C ILE A 482 13.19 -23.32 -21.96
N ASN A 483 14.44 -22.83 -22.01
CA ASN A 483 14.75 -21.39 -21.94
C ASN A 483 15.16 -20.80 -23.29
N ASN A 484 15.25 -21.62 -24.35
CA ASN A 484 15.64 -21.16 -25.68
C ASN A 484 14.40 -20.92 -26.55
N GLY A 485 14.20 -19.69 -26.99
CA GLY A 485 13.09 -19.30 -27.86
C GLY A 485 11.86 -18.79 -27.11
N LEU A 486 10.91 -18.24 -27.88
CA LEU A 486 9.67 -17.64 -27.36
C LEU A 486 8.55 -18.68 -27.18
N VAL A 487 8.55 -19.69 -28.04
CA VAL A 487 7.49 -20.72 -28.14
C VAL A 487 8.13 -22.10 -28.13
N THR A 488 7.43 -23.05 -27.51
CA THR A 488 7.77 -24.47 -27.51
C THR A 488 6.50 -25.31 -27.64
N TYR A 489 6.65 -26.63 -27.61
CA TYR A 489 5.55 -27.58 -27.72
C TYR A 489 5.66 -28.69 -26.66
N VAL A 490 4.51 -29.29 -26.36
CA VAL A 490 4.32 -30.43 -25.47
C VAL A 490 3.73 -31.57 -26.30
N LYS A 491 4.27 -32.79 -26.20
CA LYS A 491 3.70 -33.98 -26.88
C LYS A 491 3.00 -34.94 -25.95
N ASP A 492 3.35 -34.89 -24.68
CA ASP A 492 3.03 -35.84 -23.63
C ASP A 492 2.43 -35.12 -22.42
N SER A 493 1.53 -34.15 -22.68
CA SER A 493 0.89 -33.38 -21.61
C SER A 493 0.25 -34.31 -20.56
N PRO A 494 0.44 -34.06 -19.26
CA PRO A 494 -0.22 -34.82 -18.19
C PRO A 494 -1.75 -34.74 -18.22
N LYS A 495 -2.32 -33.86 -19.04
CA LYS A 495 -3.77 -33.69 -19.22
C LYS A 495 -4.14 -33.79 -20.70
N PRO A 496 -5.26 -34.42 -21.06
CA PRO A 496 -5.72 -34.43 -22.44
C PRO A 496 -6.12 -33.01 -22.91
N PRO A 497 -6.02 -32.71 -24.21
CA PRO A 497 -5.25 -33.42 -25.24
C PRO A 497 -3.73 -33.37 -24.98
N PRO A 498 -2.97 -34.42 -25.37
CA PRO A 498 -1.56 -34.56 -25.01
C PRO A 498 -0.63 -33.59 -25.76
N GLU A 499 -0.99 -33.23 -26.99
CA GLU A 499 -0.19 -32.34 -27.85
C GLU A 499 -0.66 -30.89 -27.74
N ARG A 500 0.27 -29.97 -27.44
CA ARG A 500 0.00 -28.56 -27.19
C ARG A 500 1.15 -27.68 -27.65
N VAL A 501 0.85 -26.46 -28.07
CA VAL A 501 1.84 -25.39 -28.25
C VAL A 501 1.73 -24.46 -27.05
N THR A 502 2.87 -23.98 -26.54
CA THR A 502 2.94 -23.07 -25.38
C THR A 502 4.06 -22.06 -25.55
N LEU A 503 3.89 -20.87 -24.98
CA LEU A 503 5.02 -19.98 -24.72
C LEU A 503 5.97 -20.62 -23.71
N THR A 504 7.25 -20.25 -23.78
CA THR A 504 8.21 -20.61 -22.72
C THR A 504 7.91 -19.82 -21.45
N LEU A 505 8.30 -20.35 -20.29
CA LEU A 505 8.13 -19.65 -19.02
C LEU A 505 8.83 -18.29 -19.03
N ASN A 506 10.03 -18.22 -19.63
CA ASN A 506 10.79 -16.98 -19.76
C ASN A 506 10.00 -15.91 -20.54
N THR A 507 9.39 -16.28 -21.68
CA THR A 507 8.58 -15.34 -22.47
C THR A 507 7.36 -14.81 -21.74
N ILE A 508 6.72 -15.65 -20.91
CA ILE A 508 5.63 -15.19 -20.03
C ILE A 508 6.19 -14.25 -18.96
N ASN A 509 7.35 -14.57 -18.37
CA ASN A 509 7.95 -13.77 -17.30
C ASN A 509 8.48 -12.42 -17.77
N GLU A 510 8.87 -12.28 -19.05
CA GLU A 510 9.33 -11.02 -19.65
C GLU A 510 8.19 -10.03 -19.94
N ALA A 511 6.92 -10.44 -19.82
CA ALA A 511 5.78 -9.56 -20.02
C ALA A 511 5.77 -8.39 -19.01
N LYS A 512 5.39 -7.19 -19.47
CA LYS A 512 5.40 -5.98 -18.64
C LYS A 512 4.40 -6.07 -17.48
N TYR A 513 3.18 -6.56 -17.75
CA TYR A 513 2.16 -6.82 -16.74
C TYR A 513 1.76 -8.29 -16.79
N LYS A 514 1.89 -8.97 -15.65
CA LYS A 514 1.53 -10.38 -15.48
C LYS A 514 0.39 -10.44 -14.47
N ILE A 515 -0.80 -10.82 -14.92
CA ILE A 515 -2.02 -10.77 -14.10
C ILE A 515 -2.56 -12.19 -13.98
N ALA A 516 -2.53 -12.76 -12.78
CA ALA A 516 -3.11 -14.05 -12.45
C ALA A 516 -4.54 -13.89 -11.94
N VAL A 517 -5.52 -14.44 -12.64
CA VAL A 517 -6.93 -14.41 -12.24
C VAL A 517 -7.39 -15.81 -11.87
N ILE A 518 -7.54 -16.07 -10.58
CA ILE A 518 -7.74 -17.41 -10.03
C ILE A 518 -9.09 -17.46 -9.31
N THR A 519 -9.95 -18.37 -9.78
CA THR A 519 -11.27 -18.60 -9.19
C THR A 519 -11.46 -20.05 -8.75
N GLY A 520 -12.20 -20.23 -7.67
CA GLY A 520 -12.67 -21.52 -7.18
C GLY A 520 -11.76 -22.20 -6.14
N GLU A 521 -12.41 -22.86 -5.18
CA GLU A 521 -11.79 -23.47 -4.00
C GLU A 521 -10.75 -24.55 -4.32
N THR A 522 -10.93 -25.30 -5.40
CA THR A 522 -9.99 -26.36 -5.80
C THR A 522 -8.54 -25.89 -5.97
N LYS A 523 -8.33 -24.58 -6.10
CA LYS A 523 -7.02 -23.95 -6.32
C LYS A 523 -6.40 -23.40 -5.05
N SER A 524 -7.17 -23.28 -3.96
CA SER A 524 -6.77 -22.52 -2.77
C SER A 524 -5.54 -23.06 -2.07
N THR A 525 -5.37 -24.39 -2.07
CA THR A 525 -4.17 -25.02 -1.49
C THR A 525 -2.91 -24.59 -2.22
N VAL A 526 -2.94 -24.59 -3.55
CA VAL A 526 -1.78 -24.21 -4.37
C VAL A 526 -1.56 -22.70 -4.33
N VAL A 527 -2.62 -21.91 -4.33
CA VAL A 527 -2.55 -20.44 -4.13
C VAL A 527 -1.81 -20.13 -2.82
N LYS A 528 -2.22 -20.75 -1.70
CA LYS A 528 -1.55 -20.63 -0.41
C LYS A 528 -0.08 -21.02 -0.48
N GLN A 529 0.22 -22.19 -1.05
CA GLN A 529 1.60 -22.64 -1.17
C GLN A 529 2.48 -21.67 -1.97
N ILE A 530 1.94 -21.02 -3.01
CA ILE A 530 2.71 -20.08 -3.83
C ILE A 530 2.87 -18.73 -3.13
N ILE A 531 1.77 -18.17 -2.62
CA ILE A 531 1.75 -16.81 -2.07
C ILE A 531 2.36 -16.76 -0.67
N GLU A 532 2.01 -17.70 0.21
CA GLU A 532 2.46 -17.75 1.61
C GLU A 532 3.72 -18.57 1.77
N ASP A 533 3.67 -19.84 1.38
CA ASP A 533 4.80 -20.77 1.59
C ASP A 533 5.96 -20.50 0.59
N LYS A 534 5.81 -19.48 -0.28
CA LYS A 534 6.74 -19.08 -1.34
C LYS A 534 7.21 -20.26 -2.20
N ASN A 535 6.35 -21.24 -2.41
CA ASN A 535 6.67 -22.46 -3.13
C ASN A 535 6.79 -22.19 -4.64
N ARG A 536 8.04 -22.13 -5.10
CA ARG A 536 8.40 -21.92 -6.51
C ARG A 536 8.43 -23.20 -7.37
N THR A 537 7.93 -24.33 -6.86
CA THR A 537 7.88 -25.59 -7.66
C THR A 537 6.75 -25.60 -8.68
N TYR A 538 5.72 -24.76 -8.49
CA TYR A 538 4.61 -24.62 -9.42
C TYR A 538 4.97 -23.66 -10.56
N PRO A 539 4.62 -23.99 -11.83
CA PRO A 539 4.91 -23.13 -12.98
C PRO A 539 4.47 -21.68 -12.83
N ILE A 540 3.23 -21.43 -12.41
CA ILE A 540 2.75 -20.04 -12.19
C ILE A 540 3.48 -19.35 -11.02
N GLY A 541 3.90 -20.13 -10.01
CA GLY A 541 4.65 -19.64 -8.86
C GLY A 541 6.08 -19.26 -9.21
N GLN A 542 6.63 -19.67 -10.36
CA GLN A 542 7.94 -19.25 -10.83
C GLN A 542 7.94 -17.88 -11.51
N LEU A 543 6.77 -17.31 -11.78
CA LEU A 543 6.67 -15.96 -12.34
C LEU A 543 6.98 -14.90 -11.28
N GLU A 544 7.72 -13.89 -11.68
CA GLU A 544 8.08 -12.73 -10.86
C GLU A 544 7.04 -11.62 -11.05
N ASN A 545 6.90 -10.71 -10.06
CA ASN A 545 6.02 -9.53 -10.13
C ASN A 545 4.61 -9.85 -10.63
N LEU A 546 4.04 -10.95 -10.15
CA LEU A 546 2.72 -11.42 -10.54
C LEU A 546 1.66 -10.69 -9.72
N ILE A 547 0.68 -10.10 -10.41
CA ILE A 547 -0.46 -9.43 -9.79
C ILE A 547 -1.59 -10.45 -9.69
N TRP A 548 -2.00 -10.77 -8.47
CA TRP A 548 -3.02 -11.77 -8.18
C TRP A 548 -4.39 -11.12 -8.02
N TYR A 549 -5.37 -11.70 -8.69
CA TYR A 549 -6.79 -11.45 -8.53
C TYR A 549 -7.46 -12.77 -8.17
N LEU A 550 -7.97 -12.86 -6.95
CA LEU A 550 -8.52 -14.08 -6.37
C LEU A 550 -10.00 -13.87 -6.03
N ASP A 551 -10.85 -14.85 -6.31
CA ASP A 551 -12.13 -14.92 -5.60
C ASP A 551 -11.93 -15.47 -4.17
N LYS A 552 -12.88 -15.22 -3.29
CA LYS A 552 -12.85 -15.71 -1.90
C LYS A 552 -12.64 -17.23 -1.81
N ALA A 553 -13.15 -17.98 -2.78
CA ALA A 553 -13.00 -19.43 -2.83
C ALA A 553 -11.53 -19.83 -3.10
N ALA A 554 -10.87 -19.24 -4.10
CA ALA A 554 -9.46 -19.47 -4.40
C ALA A 554 -8.54 -18.92 -3.30
N ALA A 555 -8.98 -17.88 -2.59
CA ALA A 555 -8.26 -17.35 -1.43
C ALA A 555 -8.54 -18.12 -0.12
N SER A 556 -9.49 -19.05 -0.07
CA SER A 556 -10.03 -19.64 1.18
C SER A 556 -9.02 -20.31 2.13
N LYS A 557 -7.83 -20.68 1.65
CA LYS A 557 -6.74 -21.25 2.46
C LYS A 557 -5.61 -20.28 2.77
N LEU A 558 -5.65 -19.11 2.13
CA LEU A 558 -5.45 -17.80 2.76
C LEU A 558 -5.28 -17.77 4.28
N GLU A 559 -4.14 -18.06 4.88
CA GLU A 559 -3.92 -17.76 6.33
C GLU A 559 -3.65 -16.26 6.54
N ILE A 560 -3.31 -15.58 5.44
CA ILE A 560 -3.15 -14.13 5.26
C ILE A 560 -4.47 -13.33 5.31
N ILE A 561 -5.62 -13.96 5.61
CA ILE A 561 -6.96 -13.31 5.58
C ILE A 561 -7.43 -12.88 6.96
#